data_AF-A0A3B1AI29-F1
#
_entry.id   AF-A0A3B1AI29-F1
#
_cell.length_a   1.000
_cell.length_b   1.000
_cell.length_c   1.000
_cell.angle_alpha   90.00
_cell.angle_beta   90.00
_cell.angle_gamma   90.00
#
_symmetry.space_group_name_H-M   'P 1'
#
loop_
_entity.id
_entity.type
_entity.pdbx_description
1 polymer ?
#
loop_
_entity_poly.entity_id
_entity_poly.type
_entity_poly.pdbx_seq_one_letter_code
_entity_poly.pdbx_strand_id
1 'polypeptide(L)' 'MPLLKIHTNQSLDNAAQTALLQKASSTVAELLGKPERYVMIALDTDQAMLFAGSDAP' A
#
# COMPACT_ATOMS: atom_id res chain seq x y z
N MET A 1 12.43 -11.56 -1.67
CA MET A 1 12.20 -10.27 -0.97
C MET A 1 10.88 -9.73 -1.51
N PRO A 2 9.77 -9.88 -0.77
CA PRO A 2 8.45 -9.47 -1.25
C PRO A 2 8.32 -7.95 -1.40
N LEU A 3 7.61 -7.51 -2.45
CA LEU A 3 7.20 -6.12 -2.64
C LEU A 3 5.68 -6.08 -2.74
N LEU A 4 5.05 -5.24 -1.93
CA LEU A 4 3.66 -4.81 -2.13
C LEU A 4 3.66 -3.35 -2.59
N LYS A 5 3.14 -3.11 -3.80
CA LYS A 5 2.93 -1.76 -4.33
C LYS A 5 1.45 -1.42 -4.29
N ILE A 6 1.11 -0.31 -3.67
CA ILE A 6 -0.25 0.19 -3.52
C ILE A 6 -0.37 1.48 -4.32
N HIS A 7 -1.29 1.48 -5.29
CA HIS A 7 -1.67 2.64 -6.09
C HIS A 7 -3.10 3.02 -5.73
N THR A 8 -3.33 4.30 -5.43
CA THR A 8 -4.67 4.80 -5.12
C THR A 8 -4.87 6.20 -5.67
N ASN A 9 -6.09 6.50 -6.10
CA ASN A 9 -6.55 7.83 -6.47
C ASN A 9 -6.95 8.67 -5.24
N GLN A 10 -6.97 8.06 -4.05
CA GLN A 10 -7.28 8.76 -2.81
C GLN A 10 -6.08 9.55 -2.30
N SER A 11 -6.36 10.76 -1.80
CA SER A 11 -5.43 11.53 -0.99
C SER A 11 -5.38 10.96 0.43
N LEU A 12 -4.19 10.82 0.99
CA LEU A 12 -4.00 10.42 2.39
C LEU A 12 -3.08 11.41 3.09
N ASP A 13 -3.41 11.76 4.34
CA ASP A 13 -2.49 12.50 5.18
C ASP A 13 -1.28 11.64 5.62
N ASN A 14 -0.24 12.29 6.13
CA ASN A 14 1.00 11.63 6.53
C ASN A 14 0.80 10.55 7.62
N ALA A 15 -0.17 10.74 8.51
CA ALA A 15 -0.44 9.79 9.59
C ALA A 15 -1.09 8.52 9.04
N ALA A 16 -2.07 8.67 8.16
CA ALA A 16 -2.75 7.58 7.48
C ALA A 16 -1.79 6.80 6.56
N GLN A 17 -0.92 7.48 5.82
CA GLN A 17 0.11 6.83 5.00
C GLN A 17 1.06 5.98 5.86
N THR A 18 1.56 6.54 6.97
CA THR A 18 2.47 5.83 7.87
C THR A 18 1.81 4.59 8.49
N ALA A 19 0.57 4.73 8.96
CA ALA A 19 -0.19 3.63 9.53
C ALA A 19 -0.45 2.51 8.50
N LEU A 20 -0.77 2.88 7.26
CA LEU A 20 -0.99 1.92 6.17
C LEU A 20 0.29 1.15 5.84
N LEU A 21 1.42 1.83 5.69
CA LEU A 21 2.72 1.22 5.40
C LEU A 21 3.13 0.21 6.48
N GLN A 22 3.01 0.59 7.76
CA GLN A 22 3.35 -0.29 8.89
C GLN A 22 2.46 -1.53 8.92
N LYS A 23 1.13 -1.36 8.79
CA LYS A 23 0.18 -2.47 8.79
C LYS A 23 0.41 -3.40 7.60
N ALA A 24 0.66 -2.85 6.41
CA ALA A 24 0.91 -3.63 5.20
C ALA A 24 2.20 -4.46 5.32
N SER A 25 3.27 -3.87 5.88
CA SER A 25 4.56 -4.54 6.10
C SER A 25 4.41 -5.79 6.97
N SER A 26 3.81 -5.64 8.17
CA SER A 26 3.62 -6.76 9.09
C SER A 26 2.67 -7.82 8.52
N THR A 27 1.58 -7.40 7.88
CA THR A 27 0.61 -8.32 7.26
C THR A 27 1.25 -9.17 6.16
N VAL A 28 2.04 -8.57 5.26
CA VAL A 28 2.72 -9.30 4.18
C VAL A 28 3.76 -10.26 4.75
N ALA A 29 4.51 -9.85 5.78
CA ALA A 29 5.48 -10.71 6.44
C ALA A 29 4.82 -11.95 7.05
N GLU A 30 3.69 -11.75 7.76
CA GLU A 30 2.90 -12.82 8.39
C GLU A 30 2.34 -13.78 7.35
N LEU A 31 1.64 -13.27 6.33
CA LEU A 31 1.00 -14.09 5.29
C LEU A 31 1.99 -14.95 4.51
N LEU A 32 3.20 -14.44 4.27
CA LEU A 32 4.22 -15.14 3.49
C LEU A 32 5.20 -15.96 4.34
N GLY A 33 5.11 -15.88 5.68
CA GLY A 33 6.06 -16.51 6.59
C GLY A 33 7.50 -16.05 6.34
N LYS A 34 7.70 -14.80 5.91
CA LYS A 34 9.02 -14.21 5.63
C LYS A 34 9.36 -13.16 6.69
N PRO A 35 10.64 -13.03 7.09
CA PRO A 35 11.04 -11.96 7.99
C PRO A 35 10.69 -10.58 7.41
N GLU A 36 10.06 -9.73 8.23
CA GLU A 36 9.56 -8.41 7.82
C GLU A 36 10.66 -7.50 7.27
N ARG A 37 11.91 -7.64 7.76
CA ARG A 37 13.08 -6.94 7.23
C ARG A 37 13.38 -7.15 5.73
N TYR A 38 12.74 -8.14 5.11
CA TYR A 38 12.85 -8.42 3.66
C TYR A 38 11.62 -7.99 2.87
N VAL A 39 10.63 -7.40 3.53
CA VAL A 39 9.40 -6.89 2.93
C VAL A 39 9.57 -5.41 2.63
N MET A 40 9.22 -5.02 1.41
CA MET A 40 9.16 -3.62 0.99
C MET A 40 7.71 -3.26 0.68
N ILE A 41 7.26 -2.11 1.15
CA ILE A 41 5.96 -1.54 0.82
C ILE A 41 6.19 -0.20 0.12
N ALA A 42 5.51 0.01 -1.00
CA ALA A 42 5.48 1.28 -1.72
C ALA A 42 4.03 1.76 -1.86
N LEU A 43 3.79 3.04 -1.57
CA LEU A 43 2.48 3.67 -1.63
C LEU A 43 2.57 4.91 -2.52
N ASP A 44 1.83 4.89 -3.63
CA ASP A 44 1.66 6.04 -4.52
C ASP A 44 0.19 6.51 -4.41
N THR A 45 -0.03 7.68 -3.81
CA THR A 45 -1.37 8.30 -3.66
C THR A 45 -1.65 9.28 -4.79
N ASP A 46 -2.89 9.81 -4.83
CA ASP A 46 -3.30 10.86 -5.76
C ASP A 46 -3.06 10.49 -7.24
N GLN A 47 -3.12 9.19 -7.55
CA GLN A 47 -2.90 8.68 -8.88
C GLN A 47 -4.14 8.93 -9.76
N ALA A 48 -3.92 9.35 -11.00
CA ALA A 48 -5.00 9.39 -11.99
C ALA A 48 -5.42 7.95 -12.34
N MET A 49 -6.63 7.56 -11.94
CA MET A 49 -7.16 6.20 -12.13
C MET A 49 -8.60 6.26 -12.61
N LEU A 50 -8.98 5.31 -13.47
CA LEU A 50 -10.36 5.12 -13.91
C LEU A 50 -10.63 3.62 -13.98
N PHE A 51 -11.67 3.17 -13.30
CA PHE A 51 -12.08 1.77 -13.26
C PHE A 51 -13.59 1.66 -13.48
N ALA A 52 -14.01 0.73 -14.34
CA ALA A 52 -15.41 0.56 -14.72
C ALA A 52 -16.11 1.86 -15.18
N GLY A 53 -15.37 2.78 -15.81
CA GLY A 53 -15.93 4.04 -16.31
C GLY A 53 -16.00 5.18 -15.29
N SER A 54 -15.48 4.99 -14.07
CA SER A 54 -15.49 6.01 -13.01
C SER A 54 -14.12 6.16 -12.37
N ASP A 55 -13.81 7.38 -11.93
CA ASP A 55 -12.66 7.73 -11.09
C ASP A 55 -13.02 7.81 -9.60
N ALA A 56 -14.26 7.44 -9.22
CA ALA A 56 -14.64 7.29 -7.84
C ALA A 56 -13.93 6.06 -7.22
N PRO A 57 -13.57 6.11 -5.92
CA PRO A 57 -13.03 4.97 -5.17
C PRO A 57 -14.01 3.81 -5.03
#